data_AF-A0A1U8MGE1-F1
#
_entry.id   AF-A0A1U8MGE1-F1
#
_cell.length_a   1.000
_cell.length_b   1.000
_cell.length_c   1.000
_cell.angle_alpha   90.00
_cell.angle_beta   90.00
_cell.angle_gamma   90.00
#
_symmetry.space_group_name_H-M   'P 1'
#
loop_
_entity.id
_entity.type
_entity.pdbx_description
1 polymer ?
#
loop_
_entity_poly.entity_id
_entity_poly.type
_entity_poly.pdbx_seq_one_letter_code
_entity_poly.pdbx_strand_id
1 'polypeptide(L)'
;MTDTDRGTQRDRHSAFSLFTQQSLPACKPVLTPEWVIMTFLFIGFIFIPVGLVTLRASHSVVEIVERYDIGCVPEPFRIDKVSYIQDDSIPKNCSLSFKVPKYMKAPIYIYYQLDNYYQNHRRYVKSRSDKQLLHGQNEHGISSCQPVEVNNDRPIIPCGLIAWSLFNDTFTFIRNRAELKVNRKNIAWKSDRGHKFGKNVYPFNFQNGTLIGGGKLNPTIPALRRHELFTMELKKPFRVIRQMKFRLTF
;
A
#
# COMPACT_ATOMS: atom_id res chain seq x y z
N MET A 1 -2.95 -51.55 -39.56
CA MET A 1 -2.00 -50.56 -39.02
C MET A 1 -1.21 -49.97 -40.18
N THR A 2 -1.44 -48.69 -40.45
CA THR A 2 -0.73 -47.93 -41.47
C THR A 2 0.73 -47.73 -41.07
N ASP A 3 1.63 -47.56 -42.04
CA ASP A 3 3.08 -47.43 -41.82
C ASP A 3 3.44 -46.29 -40.83
N THR A 4 2.58 -45.28 -40.78
CA THR A 4 2.62 -44.13 -39.86
C THR A 4 2.51 -44.54 -38.38
N ASP A 5 1.72 -45.57 -38.07
CA ASP A 5 1.45 -46.03 -36.70
C ASP A 5 2.64 -46.83 -36.14
N ARG A 6 3.35 -47.56 -37.01
CA ARG A 6 4.58 -48.28 -36.67
C ARG A 6 5.78 -47.36 -36.42
N GLY A 7 5.90 -46.26 -37.17
CA GLY A 7 6.92 -45.24 -36.93
C GLY A 7 6.77 -44.58 -35.55
N THR A 8 5.54 -44.18 -35.22
CA THR A 8 5.21 -43.52 -33.95
C THR A 8 5.50 -44.39 -32.71
N GLN A 9 5.23 -45.70 -32.80
CA GLN A 9 5.51 -46.65 -31.72
C GLN A 9 7.02 -46.89 -31.52
N ARG A 10 7.79 -46.92 -32.61
CA ARG A 10 9.25 -47.11 -32.60
C ARG A 10 9.98 -45.89 -32.02
N ASP A 11 9.51 -44.68 -32.33
CA ASP A 11 10.05 -43.44 -31.78
C ASP A 11 9.81 -43.34 -30.27
N ARG A 12 8.59 -43.68 -29.79
CA ARG A 12 8.28 -43.75 -28.34
C ARG A 12 9.16 -44.75 -27.60
N HIS A 13 9.39 -45.92 -28.18
CA HIS A 13 10.25 -46.93 -27.58
C HIS A 13 11.72 -46.47 -27.52
N SER A 14 12.20 -45.82 -28.59
CA SER A 14 13.56 -45.25 -28.62
C SER A 14 13.74 -44.11 -27.60
N ALA A 15 12.77 -43.20 -27.52
CA ALA A 15 12.80 -42.10 -26.56
C ALA A 15 12.73 -42.60 -25.12
N PHE A 16 11.94 -43.65 -24.85
CA PHE A 16 11.89 -44.30 -23.53
C PHE A 16 13.22 -44.98 -23.17
N SER A 17 13.89 -45.62 -24.14
CA SER A 17 15.23 -46.19 -23.92
C SER A 17 16.30 -45.13 -23.67
N LEU A 18 16.29 -44.01 -24.40
CA LEU A 18 17.22 -42.89 -24.19
C LEU A 18 17.00 -42.20 -22.84
N PHE A 19 15.73 -42.09 -22.41
CA PHE A 19 15.37 -41.54 -21.11
C PHE A 19 15.79 -42.47 -19.95
N THR A 20 15.49 -43.77 -20.05
CA THR A 20 15.85 -44.75 -19.01
C THR A 20 17.36 -44.98 -18.90
N GLN A 21 18.10 -44.92 -20.02
CA GLN A 21 19.56 -44.99 -20.05
C GLN A 21 20.25 -43.64 -19.75
N GLN A 22 19.47 -42.57 -19.51
CA GLN A 22 19.98 -41.21 -19.26
C GLN A 22 20.93 -40.68 -20.36
N SER A 23 20.69 -41.08 -21.60
CA SER A 23 21.50 -40.76 -22.79
C SER A 23 20.83 -39.74 -23.72
N LEU A 24 19.88 -38.96 -23.20
CA LEU A 24 19.25 -37.86 -23.93
C LEU A 24 20.30 -36.82 -24.37
N PRO A 25 20.12 -36.20 -25.55
CA PRO A 25 20.99 -35.13 -26.00
C PRO A 25 20.88 -33.93 -25.06
N ALA A 26 21.97 -33.63 -24.36
CA ALA A 26 22.05 -32.52 -23.43
C ALA A 26 23.23 -31.63 -23.81
N CYS A 27 22.99 -30.31 -23.83
CA CYS A 27 24.09 -29.34 -23.84
C CYS A 27 24.71 -29.33 -22.43
N LYS A 28 26.00 -29.66 -22.33
CA LYS A 28 26.76 -29.62 -21.08
C LYS A 28 27.72 -28.42 -21.16
N PRO A 29 27.27 -27.20 -20.83
CA PRO A 29 28.14 -26.03 -20.92
C PRO A 29 29.27 -26.16 -19.92
N VAL A 30 30.51 -26.22 -20.41
CA VAL A 30 31.71 -26.16 -19.58
C VAL A 30 32.06 -24.68 -19.39
N LEU A 31 31.92 -24.18 -18.17
CA LEU A 31 32.27 -22.81 -17.80
C LEU A 31 33.79 -22.65 -17.77
N THR A 32 34.37 -22.28 -18.91
CA THR A 32 35.79 -21.94 -18.99
C THR A 32 36.04 -20.52 -18.46
N PRO A 33 37.21 -20.24 -17.85
CA PRO A 33 37.51 -18.93 -17.28
C PRO A 33 37.36 -17.78 -18.29
N GLU A 34 37.77 -17.97 -19.54
CA GLU A 34 37.68 -16.95 -20.60
C GLU A 34 36.24 -16.52 -20.89
N TRP A 35 35.32 -17.48 -21.03
CA TRP A 35 33.90 -17.21 -21.24
C TRP A 35 33.26 -16.48 -20.07
N VAL A 36 33.63 -16.87 -18.86
CA VAL A 36 33.14 -16.23 -17.63
C VAL A 36 33.61 -14.78 -17.53
N ILE A 37 34.90 -14.51 -17.81
CA ILE A 37 35.47 -13.16 -17.80
C ILE A 37 34.75 -12.27 -18.82
N MET A 38 34.58 -12.73 -20.06
CA MET A 38 33.88 -11.95 -21.10
C MET A 38 32.44 -11.62 -20.71
N THR A 39 31.75 -12.60 -20.12
CA THR A 39 30.36 -12.41 -19.66
C THR A 39 30.30 -11.37 -18.54
N PHE A 40 31.20 -11.41 -17.57
CA PHE A 40 31.24 -10.41 -16.49
C PHE A 40 31.59 -9.00 -17.01
N LEU A 41 32.53 -8.88 -17.96
CA LEU A 41 32.85 -7.60 -18.58
C LEU A 41 31.65 -7.02 -19.33
N PHE A 42 30.91 -7.86 -20.06
CA PHE A 42 29.70 -7.45 -20.76
C PHE A 42 28.59 -7.00 -19.80
N ILE A 43 28.33 -7.77 -18.73
CA ILE A 43 27.36 -7.39 -17.69
C ILE A 43 27.78 -6.06 -17.04
N GLY A 44 29.07 -5.90 -16.72
CA GLY A 44 29.61 -4.65 -16.17
C GLY A 44 29.40 -3.46 -17.09
N PHE A 45 29.70 -3.61 -18.38
CA PHE A 45 29.50 -2.57 -19.38
C PHE A 45 28.05 -2.11 -19.50
N ILE A 46 27.07 -2.99 -19.26
CA ILE A 46 25.64 -2.64 -19.25
C ILE A 46 25.22 -2.04 -17.90
N PHE A 47 25.62 -2.65 -16.78
CA PHE A 47 25.12 -2.27 -15.46
C PHE A 47 25.77 -1.00 -14.91
N ILE A 48 27.00 -0.67 -15.29
CA ILE A 48 27.65 0.59 -14.90
C ILE A 48 26.86 1.81 -15.39
N PRO A 49 26.55 1.99 -16.69
CA PRO A 49 25.79 3.14 -17.15
C PRO A 49 24.36 3.15 -16.62
N VAL A 50 23.68 2.00 -16.54
CA VAL A 50 22.35 1.89 -15.94
C VAL A 50 22.38 2.32 -14.46
N GLY A 51 23.41 1.90 -13.72
CA GLY A 51 23.64 2.30 -12.33
C GLY A 51 23.85 3.81 -12.19
N LEU A 52 24.69 4.41 -13.04
CA LEU A 52 24.94 5.86 -13.03
C LEU A 52 23.67 6.67 -13.34
N VAL A 53 22.89 6.27 -14.34
CA VAL A 53 21.62 6.92 -14.69
C VAL A 53 20.62 6.81 -13.54
N THR A 54 20.47 5.62 -12.97
CA THR A 54 19.54 5.37 -11.85
C THR A 54 19.96 6.14 -10.60
N LEU A 55 21.26 6.21 -10.30
CA LEU A 55 21.78 6.97 -9.17
C LEU A 55 21.55 8.47 -9.35
N ARG A 56 21.83 9.02 -10.54
CA ARG A 56 21.53 10.43 -10.83
C ARG A 56 20.03 10.73 -10.69
N ALA A 57 19.18 9.85 -11.22
CA ALA A 57 17.73 10.00 -11.08
C ALA A 57 17.32 9.98 -9.60
N SER A 58 17.87 9.07 -8.80
CA SER A 58 17.60 8.98 -7.35
C SER A 58 18.05 10.23 -6.59
N HIS A 59 19.25 10.74 -6.84
CA HIS A 59 19.78 11.95 -6.18
C HIS A 59 19.05 13.25 -6.59
N SER A 60 18.34 13.25 -7.71
CA SER A 60 17.54 14.40 -8.15
C SER A 60 16.23 14.57 -7.38
N VAL A 61 15.80 13.53 -6.65
CA VAL A 61 14.59 13.57 -5.84
C VAL A 61 14.83 14.40 -4.59
N VAL A 62 14.04 15.45 -4.40
CA VAL A 62 14.05 16.25 -3.18
C VAL A 62 12.97 15.70 -2.25
N GLU A 63 13.38 15.18 -1.10
CA GLU A 63 12.49 14.68 -0.06
C GLU A 63 12.67 15.50 1.22
N ILE A 64 11.56 15.81 1.90
CA ILE A 64 11.55 16.42 3.23
C ILE A 64 10.72 15.55 4.14
N VAL A 65 11.29 15.19 5.29
CA VAL A 65 10.63 14.36 6.30
C VAL A 65 10.60 15.14 7.60
N GLU A 66 9.40 15.47 8.07
CA GLU A 66 9.20 16.19 9.33
C GLU A 66 8.35 15.37 10.30
N ARG A 67 8.80 15.32 11.56
CA ARG A 67 8.19 14.53 12.62
C ARG A 67 7.29 15.38 13.50
N TYR A 68 5.99 15.27 13.27
CA TYR A 68 5.00 16.01 14.05
C TYR A 68 4.66 15.37 15.40
N ASP A 69 5.03 14.11 15.63
CA ASP A 69 4.81 13.42 16.90
C ASP A 69 5.66 13.98 18.06
N ILE A 70 6.79 14.63 17.74
CA ILE A 70 7.62 15.37 18.71
C ILE A 70 7.20 16.84 18.78
N GLY A 71 6.98 17.45 17.61
CA GLY A 71 6.73 18.89 17.51
C GLY A 71 5.35 19.32 18.00
N CYS A 72 4.35 18.44 17.93
CA CYS A 72 2.95 18.76 18.24
C CYS A 72 2.46 18.16 19.56
N VAL A 73 3.20 17.22 20.15
CA VAL A 73 2.87 16.65 21.46
C VAL A 73 3.69 17.38 22.52
N PRO A 74 3.03 18.08 23.48
CA PRO A 74 3.74 18.78 24.55
C PRO A 74 4.63 17.82 25.36
N GLU A 75 5.78 18.31 25.83
CA GLU A 75 6.74 17.54 26.65
C GLU A 75 6.09 16.66 27.75
N PRO A 76 5.15 17.15 28.60
CA PRO A 76 4.57 16.34 29.66
C PRO A 76 3.81 15.10 29.15
N PHE A 77 3.33 15.13 27.91
CA PHE A 77 2.55 14.06 27.31
C PHE A 77 3.35 13.16 26.36
N ARG A 78 4.67 13.31 26.27
CA ARG A 78 5.48 12.50 25.36
C ARG A 78 5.66 11.06 25.83
N ILE A 79 5.62 10.83 27.14
CA ILE A 79 5.70 9.49 27.75
C ILE A 79 4.37 8.76 27.57
N ASP A 80 3.26 9.44 27.82
CA ASP A 80 1.92 8.93 27.59
C ASP A 80 1.18 9.76 26.54
N LYS A 81 1.42 9.42 25.27
CA LYS A 81 0.76 10.07 24.14
C LYS A 81 -0.74 9.75 24.10
N VAL A 82 -1.17 8.64 24.71
CA VAL A 82 -2.55 8.17 24.63
C VAL A 82 -3.47 9.06 25.47
N SER A 83 -3.07 9.44 26.69
CA SER A 83 -3.84 10.40 27.50
C SER A 83 -4.00 11.73 26.79
N TYR A 84 -2.94 12.24 26.15
CA TYR A 84 -3.06 13.46 25.34
C TYR A 84 -4.02 13.30 24.16
N ILE A 85 -4.01 12.18 23.44
CA ILE A 85 -4.91 11.96 22.29
C ILE A 85 -6.36 11.82 22.75
N GLN A 86 -6.61 11.17 23.89
CA GLN A 86 -7.96 10.90 24.40
C GLN A 86 -8.58 12.08 25.14
N ASP A 87 -7.79 13.05 25.57
CA ASP A 87 -8.29 14.24 26.25
C ASP A 87 -8.87 15.25 25.24
N ASP A 88 -10.20 15.25 25.12
CA ASP A 88 -10.98 16.16 24.27
C ASP A 88 -10.93 17.62 24.73
N SER A 89 -10.52 17.90 25.98
CA SER A 89 -10.47 19.27 26.51
C SER A 89 -9.29 20.08 25.95
N ILE A 90 -8.24 19.40 25.48
CA ILE A 90 -7.02 20.05 25.00
C ILE A 90 -7.05 20.14 23.45
N PRO A 91 -6.98 21.34 22.85
CA PRO A 91 -6.96 21.47 21.40
C PRO A 91 -5.68 20.86 20.79
N LYS A 92 -5.83 20.05 19.73
CA LYS A 92 -4.70 19.34 19.06
C LYS A 92 -4.15 20.08 17.84
N ASN A 93 -4.47 21.35 17.68
CA ASN A 93 -4.02 22.14 16.56
C ASN A 93 -2.51 22.41 16.71
N CYS A 94 -1.74 22.12 15.66
CA CYS A 94 -0.30 22.30 15.66
C CYS A 94 0.17 22.87 14.33
N SER A 95 1.16 23.76 14.39
CA SER A 95 1.82 24.34 13.23
C SER A 95 3.30 24.04 13.27
N LEU A 96 3.83 23.44 12.21
CA LEU A 96 5.25 23.16 12.05
C LEU A 96 5.79 23.97 10.89
N SER A 97 6.94 24.60 11.10
CA SER A 97 7.64 25.38 10.07
C SER A 97 8.93 24.67 9.71
N PHE A 98 9.12 24.37 8.43
CA PHE A 98 10.32 23.74 7.90
C PHE A 98 10.79 24.48 6.64
N LYS A 99 12.10 24.43 6.38
CA LYS A 99 12.71 25.07 5.20
C LYS A 99 12.82 24.07 4.07
N VAL A 100 12.43 24.47 2.87
CA VAL A 100 12.58 23.68 1.65
C VAL A 100 13.92 24.03 1.00
N PRO A 101 14.94 23.16 1.07
CA PRO A 101 16.32 23.53 0.70
C PRO A 101 16.55 23.66 -0.80
N LYS A 102 15.72 23.01 -1.62
CA LYS A 102 15.82 22.99 -3.07
C LYS A 102 14.43 23.12 -3.69
N TYR A 103 14.35 23.75 -4.86
CA TYR A 103 13.11 23.85 -5.60
C TYR A 103 12.54 22.46 -5.94
N MET A 104 11.26 22.24 -5.62
CA MET A 104 10.54 21.01 -5.95
C MET A 104 9.66 21.26 -7.17
N LYS A 105 9.95 20.58 -8.28
CA LYS A 105 9.13 20.66 -9.49
C LYS A 105 7.78 19.98 -9.25
N ALA A 106 6.68 20.65 -9.60
CA ALA A 106 5.35 20.06 -9.52
C ALA A 106 5.22 18.83 -10.46
N PRO A 107 4.45 17.79 -10.08
CA PRO A 107 3.64 17.70 -8.87
C PRO A 107 4.42 17.29 -7.61
N ILE A 108 4.07 17.89 -6.47
CA ILE A 108 4.63 17.51 -5.17
C ILE A 108 3.69 16.50 -4.51
N TYR A 109 4.25 15.39 -4.02
CA TYR A 109 3.50 14.32 -3.37
C TYR A 109 3.71 14.40 -1.86
N ILE A 110 2.61 14.37 -1.12
CA ILE A 110 2.65 14.44 0.35
C ILE A 110 2.26 13.08 0.90
N TYR A 111 3.16 12.53 1.71
CA TYR A 111 2.98 11.26 2.40
C TYR A 111 2.91 11.49 3.90
N TYR A 112 2.06 10.75 4.59
CA TYR A 112 2.21 10.55 6.03
C TYR A 112 2.96 9.25 6.27
N GLN A 113 3.76 9.23 7.33
CA GLN A 113 4.50 8.06 7.77
C GLN A 113 3.98 7.61 9.13
N LEU A 114 3.64 6.33 9.23
CA LEU A 114 3.35 5.66 10.49
C LEU A 114 4.53 4.75 10.82
N ASP A 115 5.03 4.86 12.05
CA ASP A 115 6.01 3.93 12.61
C ASP A 115 5.33 3.04 13.65
N ASN A 116 5.91 1.87 13.89
CA ASN A 116 5.40 0.86 14.81
C ASN A 116 3.95 0.43 14.53
N TYR A 117 3.55 0.41 13.26
CA TYR A 117 2.19 0.10 12.84
C TYR A 117 2.14 -1.16 11.97
N TYR A 118 1.70 -2.28 12.55
CA TYR A 118 1.82 -3.61 11.96
C TYR A 118 0.63 -3.98 11.06
N GLN A 119 0.52 -3.33 9.90
CA GLN A 119 -0.51 -3.69 8.92
C GLN A 119 -0.35 -5.10 8.33
N ASN A 120 0.83 -5.70 8.45
CA ASN A 120 1.13 -7.05 7.95
C ASN A 120 0.66 -8.16 8.92
N HIS A 121 0.18 -7.82 10.12
CA HIS A 121 -0.27 -8.81 11.08
C HIS A 121 -1.44 -9.63 10.52
N ARG A 122 -1.34 -10.97 10.53
CA ARG A 122 -2.29 -11.89 9.86
C ARG A 122 -3.75 -11.60 10.19
N ARG A 123 -4.07 -11.33 11.46
CA ARG A 123 -5.45 -11.01 11.90
C ARG A 123 -5.91 -9.66 11.35
N TYR A 124 -5.03 -8.67 11.34
CA TYR A 124 -5.32 -7.33 10.82
C TYR A 124 -5.58 -7.39 9.31
N VAL A 125 -4.69 -8.07 8.56
CA VAL A 125 -4.77 -8.30 7.11
C VAL A 125 -6.04 -9.02 6.68
N LYS A 126 -6.53 -9.94 7.50
CA LYS A 126 -7.75 -10.72 7.23
C LYS A 126 -9.03 -9.98 7.59
N SER A 127 -8.96 -9.04 8.54
CA SER A 127 -10.11 -8.32 9.11
C SER A 127 -10.66 -7.27 8.15
N ARG A 128 -11.33 -7.73 7.09
CA ARG A 128 -12.08 -6.93 6.09
C ARG A 128 -12.96 -7.83 5.23
N SER A 129 -13.97 -7.26 4.57
CA SER A 129 -14.80 -7.96 3.57
C SER A 129 -14.76 -7.24 2.22
N ASP A 130 -14.06 -7.82 1.24
CA ASP A 130 -13.96 -7.26 -0.11
C ASP A 130 -15.32 -7.23 -0.82
N LYS A 131 -16.21 -8.19 -0.52
CA LYS A 131 -17.59 -8.20 -1.03
C LYS A 131 -18.43 -7.06 -0.45
N GLN A 132 -18.26 -6.75 0.83
CA GLN A 132 -18.95 -5.63 1.47
C GLN A 132 -18.47 -4.28 0.91
N LEU A 133 -17.17 -4.14 0.60
CA LEU A 133 -16.63 -2.95 -0.06
C LEU A 133 -17.23 -2.72 -1.46
N LEU A 134 -17.74 -3.77 -2.11
CA LEU A 134 -18.38 -3.72 -3.43
C LEU A 134 -19.90 -3.58 -3.37
N HIS A 135 -20.57 -4.38 -2.55
CA HIS A 135 -22.03 -4.50 -2.53
C HIS A 135 -22.70 -3.83 -1.31
N GLY A 136 -21.93 -3.36 -0.34
CA GLY A 136 -22.43 -2.65 0.84
C GLY A 136 -23.25 -3.54 1.76
N GLN A 137 -24.48 -3.11 2.08
CA GLN A 137 -25.38 -3.78 3.03
C GLN A 137 -25.93 -5.12 2.53
N ASN A 138 -25.83 -5.40 1.24
CA ASN A 138 -26.43 -6.58 0.62
C ASN A 138 -25.61 -7.88 0.83
N GLU A 139 -24.53 -7.84 1.61
CA GLU A 139 -23.64 -8.98 1.85
C GLU A 139 -23.85 -9.58 3.25
N HIS A 140 -24.11 -10.89 3.30
CA HIS A 140 -24.41 -11.61 4.56
C HIS A 140 -23.19 -12.31 5.19
N GLY A 141 -22.04 -12.41 4.49
CA GLY A 141 -20.83 -13.09 4.95
C GLY A 141 -19.76 -12.16 5.54
N ILE A 142 -19.98 -11.61 6.73
CA ILE A 142 -19.05 -10.66 7.38
C ILE A 142 -18.07 -11.28 8.40
N SER A 143 -18.04 -12.60 8.57
CA SER A 143 -17.15 -13.28 9.54
C SER A 143 -15.65 -13.02 9.35
N SER A 144 -15.26 -12.65 8.13
CA SER A 144 -13.90 -12.21 7.83
C SER A 144 -13.51 -10.91 8.53
N CYS A 145 -14.48 -10.07 8.92
CA CYS A 145 -14.28 -8.77 9.55
C CYS A 145 -14.07 -8.82 11.07
N GLN A 146 -14.04 -10.01 11.69
CA GLN A 146 -13.78 -10.12 13.13
C GLN A 146 -12.47 -9.39 13.52
N PRO A 147 -12.44 -8.73 14.70
CA PRO A 147 -13.51 -8.62 15.69
C PRO A 147 -14.50 -7.46 15.45
N VAL A 148 -14.34 -6.66 14.39
CA VAL A 148 -15.11 -5.42 14.17
C VAL A 148 -16.11 -5.61 13.05
N GLU A 149 -17.08 -6.49 13.27
CA GLU A 149 -18.09 -6.86 12.26
C GLU A 149 -19.47 -6.26 12.53
N VAL A 150 -19.88 -6.20 13.80
CA VAL A 150 -21.19 -5.71 14.24
C VAL A 150 -21.05 -4.76 15.43
N ASN A 151 -21.99 -3.84 15.56
CA ASN A 151 -22.16 -2.99 16.73
C ASN A 151 -23.66 -2.89 17.04
N ASN A 152 -24.08 -3.14 18.28
CA ASN A 152 -25.50 -3.19 18.68
C ASN A 152 -26.36 -4.07 17.73
N ASP A 153 -25.89 -5.29 17.45
CA ASP A 153 -26.54 -6.28 16.56
C ASP A 153 -26.77 -5.84 15.11
N ARG A 154 -26.15 -4.73 14.69
CA ARG A 154 -26.20 -4.23 13.32
C ARG A 154 -24.82 -4.26 12.67
N PRO A 155 -24.73 -4.62 11.37
CA PRO A 155 -23.43 -4.69 10.68
C PRO A 155 -22.76 -3.32 10.61
N ILE A 156 -21.44 -3.32 10.72
CA ILE A 156 -20.60 -2.13 10.51
C ILE A 156 -20.21 -2.09 9.03
N ILE A 157 -20.30 -0.91 8.40
CA ILE A 157 -19.87 -0.72 7.01
C ILE A 157 -18.99 0.52 6.92
N PRO A 158 -17.78 0.41 6.33
CA PRO A 158 -17.02 -0.83 6.12
C PRO A 158 -16.63 -1.53 7.43
N CYS A 159 -16.68 -2.86 7.47
CA CYS A 159 -16.27 -3.66 8.62
C CYS A 159 -14.77 -3.99 8.62
N GLY A 160 -14.27 -4.37 9.80
CA GLY A 160 -12.91 -4.88 9.99
C GLY A 160 -11.91 -3.87 10.55
N LEU A 161 -10.79 -4.39 11.07
CA LEU A 161 -9.75 -3.60 11.74
C LEU A 161 -9.08 -2.57 10.82
N ILE A 162 -9.02 -2.87 9.53
CA ILE A 162 -8.37 -1.98 8.54
C ILE A 162 -9.15 -0.68 8.41
N ALA A 163 -10.46 -0.79 8.15
CA ALA A 163 -11.34 0.35 8.13
C ALA A 163 -11.42 1.03 9.51
N TRP A 164 -11.51 0.24 10.58
CA TRP A 164 -11.67 0.76 11.95
C TRP A 164 -10.53 1.68 12.40
N SER A 165 -9.29 1.37 11.99
CA SER A 165 -8.08 2.12 12.35
C SER A 165 -7.71 3.20 11.32
N LEU A 166 -8.69 3.71 10.57
CA LEU A 166 -8.48 4.74 9.55
C LEU A 166 -7.73 5.95 10.09
N PHE A 167 -6.75 6.44 9.34
CA PHE A 167 -5.99 7.62 9.71
C PHE A 167 -6.88 8.89 9.73
N ASN A 168 -6.86 9.65 10.83
CA ASN A 168 -7.79 10.76 11.09
C ASN A 168 -7.17 12.17 11.04
N ASP A 169 -5.85 12.31 10.97
CA ASP A 169 -5.25 13.64 10.97
C ASP A 169 -5.54 14.41 9.67
N THR A 170 -5.65 15.72 9.85
CA THR A 170 -5.86 16.69 8.77
C THR A 170 -4.68 17.62 8.67
N PHE A 171 -4.27 17.93 7.44
CA PHE A 171 -3.13 18.80 7.17
C PHE A 171 -3.55 19.96 6.29
N THR A 172 -3.06 21.14 6.64
CA THR A 172 -3.14 22.37 5.84
C THR A 172 -1.71 22.86 5.60
N PHE A 173 -1.47 23.45 4.44
CA PHE A 173 -0.13 23.91 4.05
C PHE A 173 -0.20 25.38 3.67
N ILE A 174 0.71 26.18 4.22
CA ILE A 174 0.76 27.63 4.00
C ILE A 174 2.17 27.98 3.51
N ARG A 175 2.26 28.80 2.46
CA ARG A 175 3.53 29.36 1.95
C ARG A 175 3.38 30.87 1.83
N ASN A 176 4.29 31.63 2.45
CA ASN A 176 4.31 33.10 2.36
C ASN A 176 2.94 33.75 2.63
N ARG A 177 2.20 33.23 3.64
CA ARG A 177 0.84 33.65 4.04
C ARG A 177 -0.30 33.27 3.08
N ALA A 178 -0.04 32.52 2.01
CA ALA A 178 -1.06 31.96 1.14
C ALA A 178 -1.24 30.46 1.40
N GLU A 179 -2.49 30.01 1.48
CA GLU A 179 -2.82 28.58 1.60
C GLU A 179 -2.55 27.87 0.27
N LEU A 180 -1.88 26.71 0.33
CA LEU A 180 -1.58 25.89 -0.83
C LEU A 180 -2.77 24.97 -1.12
N LYS A 181 -3.28 25.05 -2.35
CA LYS A 181 -4.38 24.20 -2.80
C LYS A 181 -3.92 22.73 -2.91
N VAL A 182 -4.43 21.90 -2.01
CA VAL A 182 -4.19 20.45 -2.02
C VAL A 182 -5.21 19.71 -2.89
N ASN A 183 -4.74 18.81 -3.75
CA ASN A 183 -5.58 17.89 -4.50
C ASN A 183 -5.66 16.53 -3.81
N ARG A 184 -6.88 16.16 -3.38
CA ARG A 184 -7.22 14.87 -2.74
C ARG A 184 -7.75 13.83 -3.75
N LYS A 185 -7.97 14.21 -5.01
CA LYS A 185 -8.54 13.33 -6.04
C LYS A 185 -7.42 12.53 -6.73
N ASN A 186 -7.76 11.33 -7.21
CA ASN A 186 -6.86 10.46 -7.99
C ASN A 186 -5.57 10.04 -7.26
N ILE A 187 -5.58 9.97 -5.92
CA ILE A 187 -4.44 9.48 -5.13
C ILE A 187 -4.40 7.95 -5.02
N ALA A 188 -5.52 7.27 -5.28
CA ALA A 188 -5.62 5.81 -5.32
C ALA A 188 -5.52 5.27 -6.75
N TRP A 189 -5.11 4.00 -6.87
CA TRP A 189 -4.97 3.32 -8.15
C TRP A 189 -6.28 3.32 -8.94
N LYS A 190 -6.18 3.38 -10.27
CA LYS A 190 -7.36 3.34 -11.15
C LYS A 190 -8.14 2.04 -10.99
N SER A 191 -7.45 0.91 -10.82
CA SER A 191 -8.05 -0.41 -10.58
C SER A 191 -8.85 -0.46 -9.29
N ASP A 192 -8.32 0.07 -8.18
CA ASP A 192 -9.03 0.12 -6.90
C ASP A 192 -10.35 0.89 -7.04
N ARG A 193 -10.30 2.06 -7.68
CA ARG A 193 -11.49 2.90 -7.90
C ARG A 193 -12.51 2.29 -8.88
N GLY A 194 -12.06 1.47 -9.82
CA GLY A 194 -12.93 0.88 -10.84
C GLY A 194 -13.57 -0.43 -10.42
N HIS A 195 -12.85 -1.25 -9.65
CA HIS A 195 -13.18 -2.67 -9.48
C HIS A 195 -13.21 -3.16 -8.04
N LYS A 196 -12.64 -2.42 -7.07
CA LYS A 196 -12.53 -2.88 -5.67
C LYS A 196 -13.56 -2.24 -4.75
N PHE A 197 -14.04 -1.05 -5.08
CA PHE A 197 -15.00 -0.31 -4.26
C PHE A 197 -16.26 0.04 -5.04
N GLY A 198 -17.41 -0.26 -4.45
CA GLY A 198 -18.72 -0.01 -5.04
C GLY A 198 -19.11 1.47 -5.05
N LYS A 199 -19.77 1.92 -6.12
CA LYS A 199 -20.19 3.32 -6.28
C LYS A 199 -21.25 3.75 -5.25
N ASN A 200 -22.11 2.81 -4.86
CA ASN A 200 -23.29 3.05 -4.01
C ASN A 200 -23.14 2.41 -2.62
N VAL A 201 -21.91 2.30 -2.11
CA VAL A 201 -21.65 1.77 -0.77
C VAL A 201 -21.47 2.93 0.21
N TYR A 202 -22.38 3.03 1.17
CA TYR A 202 -22.38 4.08 2.18
C TYR A 202 -21.97 3.52 3.54
N PRO A 203 -21.19 4.28 4.33
CA PRO A 203 -20.88 3.88 5.69
C PRO A 203 -22.14 3.77 6.53
N PHE A 204 -22.19 2.75 7.38
CA PHE A 204 -23.32 2.48 8.26
C PHE A 204 -22.81 1.95 9.58
N ASN A 205 -23.37 2.45 10.68
CA ASN A 205 -23.03 2.02 12.05
C ASN A 205 -21.53 2.04 12.38
N PHE A 206 -20.76 2.90 11.71
CA PHE A 206 -19.31 2.96 11.82
C PHE A 206 -18.90 3.85 13.01
N GLN A 207 -18.16 3.28 13.97
CA GLN A 207 -17.72 3.95 15.21
C GLN A 207 -18.84 4.61 16.02
N ASN A 208 -20.02 4.00 16.05
CA ASN A 208 -21.19 4.47 16.81
C ASN A 208 -21.26 3.84 18.23
N GLY A 209 -20.19 3.18 18.68
CA GLY A 209 -20.12 2.50 19.98
C GLY A 209 -19.21 3.23 20.96
N THR A 210 -18.92 2.58 22.10
CA THR A 210 -18.00 3.10 23.14
C THR A 210 -16.54 3.07 22.70
N LEU A 211 -16.16 2.06 21.91
CA LEU A 211 -14.83 1.98 21.33
C LEU A 211 -14.79 2.83 20.06
N ILE A 212 -13.80 3.72 20.00
CA ILE A 212 -13.46 4.51 18.82
C ILE A 212 -12.05 4.07 18.40
N GLY A 213 -11.89 3.77 17.13
CA GLY A 213 -10.58 3.44 16.55
C GLY A 213 -9.90 4.69 16.02
N GLY A 214 -9.85 4.79 14.71
CA GLY A 214 -9.33 5.95 13.97
C GLY A 214 -10.42 6.95 13.57
N GLY A 215 -10.37 7.42 12.33
CA GLY A 215 -11.23 8.50 11.83
C GLY A 215 -12.67 8.10 11.57
N LYS A 216 -13.58 9.06 11.74
CA LYS A 216 -15.01 8.89 11.49
C LYS A 216 -15.35 8.97 9.99
N LEU A 217 -16.42 8.28 9.63
CA LEU A 217 -16.91 8.18 8.26
C LEU A 217 -18.29 8.85 8.16
N ASN A 218 -18.41 9.90 7.36
CA ASN A 218 -19.69 10.57 7.11
C ASN A 218 -20.69 9.64 6.36
N PRO A 219 -21.89 9.38 6.88
CA PRO A 219 -22.84 8.45 6.25
C PRO A 219 -23.36 8.91 4.87
N THR A 220 -23.29 10.21 4.54
CA THR A 220 -23.84 10.75 3.28
C THR A 220 -22.90 10.66 2.08
N ILE A 221 -21.61 10.34 2.30
CA ILE A 221 -20.60 10.27 1.25
C ILE A 221 -20.25 8.80 1.00
N PRO A 222 -20.36 8.31 -0.26
CA PRO A 222 -20.06 6.92 -0.56
C PRO A 222 -18.57 6.61 -0.38
N ALA A 223 -18.28 5.36 -0.02
CA ALA A 223 -16.92 4.84 0.16
C ALA A 223 -16.04 5.11 -1.07
N LEU A 224 -16.61 5.06 -2.27
CA LEU A 224 -15.88 5.33 -3.51
C LEU A 224 -15.24 6.73 -3.55
N ARG A 225 -15.86 7.73 -2.92
CA ARG A 225 -15.33 9.11 -2.92
C ARG A 225 -14.22 9.29 -1.88
N ARG A 226 -13.96 8.29 -1.03
CA ARG A 226 -12.97 8.33 0.04
C ARG A 226 -11.66 7.70 -0.36
N HIS A 227 -10.79 8.56 -0.89
CA HIS A 227 -9.47 8.12 -1.30
C HIS A 227 -8.59 7.66 -0.13
N GLU A 228 -8.79 8.21 1.06
CA GLU A 228 -8.06 7.83 2.28
C GLU A 228 -8.41 6.41 2.76
N LEU A 229 -9.67 6.00 2.56
CA LEU A 229 -10.10 4.63 2.83
C LEU A 229 -9.39 3.67 1.87
N PHE A 230 -9.28 4.03 0.59
CA PHE A 230 -8.60 3.19 -0.40
C PHE A 230 -7.12 2.99 -0.08
N THR A 231 -6.42 4.08 0.27
CA THR A 231 -5.00 4.00 0.58
C THR A 231 -4.75 3.14 1.81
N MET A 232 -5.65 3.23 2.81
CA MET A 232 -5.55 2.45 4.04
C MET A 232 -5.85 0.96 3.83
N GLU A 233 -6.76 0.64 2.91
CA GLU A 233 -7.12 -0.73 2.51
C GLU A 233 -6.04 -1.45 1.68
N LEU A 234 -4.94 -0.76 1.35
CA LEU A 234 -3.76 -1.34 0.71
C LEU A 234 -2.79 -1.85 1.76
N LYS A 235 -2.69 -3.18 1.85
CA LYS A 235 -1.79 -3.89 2.77
C LYS A 235 -0.34 -3.52 2.52
N LYS A 236 0.40 -3.25 3.60
CA LYS A 236 1.82 -2.93 3.56
C LYS A 236 2.63 -4.02 4.26
N PRO A 237 3.78 -4.42 3.71
CA PRO A 237 4.55 -5.55 4.23
C PRO A 237 5.41 -5.18 5.45
N PHE A 238 5.73 -3.90 5.65
CA PHE A 238 6.69 -3.44 6.66
C PHE A 238 6.01 -2.70 7.82
N ARG A 239 6.75 -2.60 8.93
CA ARG A 239 6.36 -1.89 10.17
C ARG A 239 6.29 -0.37 9.98
N VAL A 240 7.18 0.19 9.16
CA VAL A 240 7.18 1.60 8.78
C VAL A 240 6.42 1.73 7.48
N ILE A 241 5.39 2.58 7.47
CA ILE A 241 4.47 2.70 6.35
C ILE A 241 4.39 4.14 5.91
N ARG A 242 4.54 4.38 4.61
CA ARG A 242 4.25 5.66 3.97
C ARG A 242 3.03 5.53 3.08
N GLN A 243 2.07 6.43 3.25
CA GLN A 243 0.86 6.48 2.44
C GLN A 243 0.66 7.89 1.89
N MET A 244 0.33 7.96 0.61
CA MET A 244 0.08 9.21 -0.07
C MET A 244 -1.24 9.81 0.41
N LYS A 245 -1.22 11.07 0.85
CA LYS A 245 -2.41 11.79 1.31
C LYS A 245 -2.86 12.84 0.30
N PHE A 246 -1.93 13.59 -0.28
CA PHE A 246 -2.24 14.70 -1.19
C PHE A 246 -1.25 14.81 -2.35
N ARG A 247 -1.71 15.48 -3.41
CA ARG A 247 -0.88 16.00 -4.48
C ARG A 247 -1.02 17.52 -4.54
N LEU A 248 0.09 18.24 -4.58
CA LEU A 248 0.10 19.67 -4.87
C LEU A 248 0.34 19.87 -6.36
N THR A 249 -0.57 20.60 -6.99
CA THR A 249 -0.48 21.04 -8.39
C THR A 249 -0.57 22.56 -8.36
N PHE A 250 0.58 23.22 -8.52
CA PHE A 250 0.68 24.66 -8.72
C PHE A 250 0.63 24.96 -10.21
#